data_AF-A0A7K4C491-F1
#
_entry.id   AF-A0A7K4C491-F1
#
_cell.length_a   1.000
_cell.length_b   1.000
_cell.length_c   1.000
_cell.angle_alpha   90.00
_cell.angle_beta   90.00
_cell.angle_gamma   90.00
#
_symmetry.space_group_name_H-M   'P 1'
#
loop_
_entity.id
_entity.type
_entity.pdbx_description
1 polymer ?
#
loop_
_entity_poly.entity_id
_entity_poly.type
_entity_poly.pdbx_seq_one_letter_code
_entity_poly.pdbx_strand_id
1 'polypeptide(L)' 'MQQDEELKEMLRDLVWLNAVIATELIQITENTSMILRKTAPPEACITEHAALRATALDIADRYRPGTTLRQHVEKHQ' A
#
# COMPACT_ATOMS: atom_id res chain seq x y z
N MET A 1 22.39 -4.62 20.30
CA MET A 1 22.35 -3.21 19.87
C MET A 1 22.03 -3.06 18.39
N GLN A 2 22.80 -3.61 17.43
CA GLN A 2 22.51 -3.42 16.01
C GLN A 2 21.30 -4.24 15.51
N GLN A 3 21.15 -5.49 15.98
CA GLN A 3 19.97 -6.32 15.69
C GLN A 3 18.66 -5.77 16.27
N ASP A 4 18.72 -5.14 17.45
CA ASP A 4 17.52 -4.58 18.09
C ASP A 4 16.98 -3.39 17.29
N GLU A 5 17.87 -2.59 16.70
CA GLU A 5 17.46 -1.45 15.86
C GLU A 5 16.91 -1.90 14.51
N GLU A 6 17.52 -2.91 13.88
CA GLU A 6 17.00 -3.53 12.65
C GLU A 6 15.60 -4.14 12.87
N LEU A 7 15.42 -4.88 13.97
CA LEU A 7 14.11 -5.43 14.34
C LEU A 7 13.07 -4.32 14.60
N LYS A 8 13.46 -3.24 15.29
CA LYS A 8 12.56 -2.09 15.50
C LYS A 8 12.20 -1.38 14.20
N GLU A 9 13.10 -1.31 13.23
CA GLU A 9 12.80 -0.77 11.90
C GLU A 9 11.79 -1.66 11.17
N MET A 10 12.04 -2.98 11.13
CA MET A 10 11.10 -3.95 10.55
C MET A 10 9.71 -3.88 11.18
N LEU A 11 9.61 -3.75 12.49
CA LEU A 11 8.34 -3.62 13.19
C LEU A 11 7.62 -2.30 12.88
N ARG A 12 8.35 -1.18 12.75
CA ARG A 12 7.78 0.11 12.35
C ARG A 12 7.21 0.04 10.94
N ASP A 13 7.96 -0.54 10.01
CA ASP A 13 7.52 -0.74 8.64
C ASP A 13 6.31 -1.67 8.56
N LEU A 14 6.28 -2.74 9.37
CA LEU A 14 5.13 -3.65 9.43
C LEU A 14 3.88 -2.97 9.98
N VAL A 15 4.00 -2.14 11.02
CA VAL A 15 2.87 -1.35 11.55
C VAL A 15 2.36 -0.37 10.49
N TRP A 16 3.27 0.29 9.78
CA TRP A 16 2.92 1.20 8.70
C TRP A 16 2.20 0.49 7.54
N LEU A 17 2.72 -0.64 7.07
CA LEU A 17 2.09 -1.44 6.02
C LEU A 17 0.69 -1.92 6.44
N ASN A 18 0.49 -2.31 7.70
CA ASN A 18 -0.84 -2.68 8.20
C ASN A 18 -1.82 -1.49 8.18
N ALA A 19 -1.35 -0.27 8.49
CA ALA A 19 -2.17 0.92 8.36
C ALA A 19 -2.57 1.19 6.90
N VAL A 20 -1.65 1.01 5.95
CA VAL A 20 -1.96 1.13 4.51
C VAL A 20 -2.95 0.07 4.05
N ILE A 21 -2.82 -1.18 4.48
CA ILE A 21 -3.81 -2.23 4.16
C ILE A 21 -5.20 -1.81 4.64
N ALA A 22 -5.31 -1.22 5.82
CA ALA A 22 -6.59 -0.72 6.32
C ALA A 22 -7.16 0.38 5.42
N THR A 23 -6.33 1.30 4.91
CA THR A 23 -6.79 2.35 3.97
C THR A 23 -7.20 1.77 2.62
N GLU A 24 -6.48 0.80 2.07
CA GLU A 24 -6.84 0.13 0.82
C GLU A 24 -8.19 -0.63 0.95
N LEU A 25 -8.47 -1.24 2.09
CA LEU A 25 -9.77 -1.89 2.36
C LEU A 25 -10.92 -0.88 2.42
N ILE A 26 -10.67 0.31 2.98
CA ILE A 26 -11.63 1.42 2.94
C ILE A 26 -11.87 1.84 1.49
N GLN A 27 -10.81 2.01 0.70
CA GLN A 27 -10.92 2.37 -0.71
C GLN A 27 -11.73 1.34 -1.52
N ILE A 28 -11.54 0.05 -1.30
CA ILE A 28 -12.35 -1.01 -1.94
C ILE A 28 -13.84 -0.81 -1.60
N THR A 29 -14.16 -0.49 -0.35
CA THR A 29 -15.53 -0.24 0.09
C THR A 29 -16.12 1.02 -0.56
N GLU A 30 -15.33 2.11 -0.63
CA GLU A 30 -15.73 3.36 -1.27
C GLU A 30 -15.96 3.20 -2.78
N ASN A 31 -15.02 2.56 -3.48
CA ASN A 31 -15.14 2.24 -4.91
C ASN A 31 -16.38 1.39 -5.18
N THR A 32 -16.64 0.38 -4.34
CA THR A 32 -17.85 -0.46 -4.47
C THR A 32 -19.13 0.36 -4.31
N SER A 33 -19.18 1.25 -3.31
CA SER A 33 -20.30 2.18 -3.10
C SER A 33 -20.51 3.11 -4.29
N MET A 34 -19.43 3.62 -4.87
CA MET A 34 -19.46 4.53 -6.02
C MET A 34 -19.90 3.85 -7.31
N ILE A 35 -19.49 2.60 -7.55
CA ILE A 35 -19.98 1.78 -8.66
C ILE A 35 -21.51 1.61 -8.56
N LEU A 36 -22.03 1.30 -7.38
CA LEU A 36 -23.49 1.19 -7.17
C LEU A 36 -24.23 2.50 -7.45
N ARG A 37 -23.59 3.64 -7.16
CA ARG A 37 -24.12 4.99 -7.41
C ARG A 37 -23.87 5.50 -8.83
N LYS A 38 -23.14 4.76 -9.68
CA LYS A 38 -22.69 5.16 -11.02
C LYS A 38 -21.92 6.49 -11.03
N THR A 39 -21.14 6.72 -9.97
CA THR A 39 -20.29 7.89 -9.81
C THR A 39 -18.83 7.48 -9.87
N ALA A 40 -17.97 8.30 -10.46
CA ALA A 40 -16.54 8.04 -10.49
C ALA A 40 -15.89 8.25 -9.10
N PRO A 41 -14.79 7.55 -8.79
CA PRO A 41 -13.96 7.85 -7.64
C PRO A 41 -13.40 9.27 -7.67
N PRO A 42 -13.16 9.91 -6.52
CA PRO A 42 -12.52 11.22 -6.49
C PRO A 42 -11.06 11.09 -6.97
N GLU A 43 -10.61 12.01 -7.82
CA GLU A 43 -9.23 11.98 -8.36
C GLU A 43 -8.15 12.06 -7.28
N ALA A 44 -8.42 12.81 -6.20
CA ALA A 44 -7.54 12.90 -5.05
C ALA A 44 -7.31 11.52 -4.39
N CYS A 45 -8.38 10.72 -4.23
CA CYS A 45 -8.29 9.37 -3.69
C CYS A 45 -7.41 8.49 -4.56
N ILE A 46 -7.57 8.53 -5.89
CA ILE A 46 -6.74 7.76 -6.82
C ILE A 46 -5.26 8.13 -6.65
N THR A 47 -4.96 9.42 -6.61
CA THR A 47 -3.58 9.94 -6.52
C THR A 47 -2.92 9.60 -5.19
N GLU A 48 -3.64 9.77 -4.07
CA GLU A 48 -3.14 9.49 -2.73
C GLU A 48 -2.85 8.00 -2.54
N HIS A 49 -3.74 7.13 -2.99
CA HIS A 49 -3.54 5.67 -2.91
C HIS A 49 -2.40 5.19 -3.81
N ALA A 50 -2.20 5.80 -4.98
CA ALA A 50 -1.05 5.50 -5.82
C ALA A 50 0.28 5.82 -5.11
N ALA A 51 0.35 6.95 -4.38
CA ALA A 51 1.54 7.34 -3.61
C ALA A 51 1.81 6.40 -2.43
N LEU A 52 0.75 6.00 -1.68
CA LEU A 52 0.87 5.02 -0.60
C LEU A 52 1.40 3.67 -1.11
N ARG A 53 0.89 3.21 -2.26
CA ARG A 53 1.30 1.95 -2.88
C ARG A 53 2.76 1.97 -3.33
N ALA A 54 3.22 3.07 -3.93
CA ALA A 54 4.62 3.23 -4.31
C ALA A 54 5.55 3.09 -3.09
N THR A 55 5.20 3.77 -1.98
CA THR A 55 5.96 3.70 -0.73
C THR A 55 5.95 2.27 -0.14
N ALA A 56 4.81 1.57 -0.19
CA ALA A 56 4.71 0.19 0.28
C ALA A 56 5.61 -0.78 -0.52
N LEU A 57 5.71 -0.60 -1.84
CA LEU A 57 6.60 -1.39 -2.68
C LEU A 57 8.08 -1.11 -2.39
N ASP A 58 8.43 0.14 -2.11
CA ASP A 58 9.81 0.49 -1.73
C ASP A 58 10.20 -0.16 -0.39
N ILE A 59 9.29 -0.15 0.60
CA ILE A 59 9.47 -0.89 1.85
C ILE A 59 9.67 -2.39 1.60
N ALA A 60 8.83 -2.99 0.76
CA ALA A 60 8.91 -4.43 0.47
C ALA A 60 10.23 -4.80 -0.21
N ASP A 61 10.69 -3.98 -1.17
CA ASP A 61 11.94 -4.22 -1.88
C ASP A 61 13.18 -4.07 -0.99
N ARG A 62 13.15 -3.19 0.03
CA ARG A 62 14.24 -3.08 1.02
C ARG A 62 14.50 -4.42 1.73
N TYR A 63 13.44 -5.16 2.05
CA TYR A 63 13.55 -6.42 2.80
C TYR A 63 13.69 -7.66 1.92
N ARG A 64 13.06 -7.65 0.73
CA ARG A 64 13.15 -8.78 -0.20
C ARG A 64 13.17 -8.31 -1.65
N PRO A 65 14.34 -7.87 -2.14
CA PRO A 65 14.48 -7.40 -3.51
C PRO A 65 14.32 -8.53 -4.53
N GLY A 66 13.99 -8.17 -5.77
CA GLY A 66 13.94 -9.11 -6.90
C GLY A 66 12.75 -10.06 -6.89
N THR A 67 11.72 -9.77 -6.09
CA THR A 67 10.46 -10.52 -6.15
C THR A 67 9.59 -10.04 -7.31
N THR A 68 8.61 -10.86 -7.68
CA THR A 68 7.59 -10.48 -8.68
C THR A 68 6.53 -9.54 -8.11
N LEU A 69 6.61 -9.15 -6.83
CA LEU A 69 5.58 -8.37 -6.15
C LEU A 69 5.36 -7.02 -6.82
N ARG A 70 6.43 -6.24 -7.03
CA ARG A 70 6.36 -4.94 -7.70
C ARG A 70 5.73 -5.06 -9.08
N GLN A 71 6.26 -5.96 -9.90
CA GLN A 71 5.75 -6.19 -11.26
C GLN A 71 4.28 -6.63 -11.28
N HIS A 72 3.85 -7.41 -10.30
CA HIS A 72 2.46 -7.84 -10.17
C HIS A 72 1.56 -6.65 -9.81
N VAL A 73 1.95 -5.87 -8.80
CA VAL A 73 1.16 -4.73 -8.29
C VAL A 73 1.06 -3.60 -9.32
N GLU A 74 2.13 -3.28 -10.04
CA GLU A 74 2.13 -2.25 -11.08
C GLU A 74 1.22 -2.60 -12.28
N LYS A 75 1.01 -3.89 -12.55
CA LYS A 75 0.10 -4.36 -13.63
C LYS A 75 -1.38 -4.35 -13.25
N HIS A 76 -1.70 -4.17 -11.97
CA HIS A 76 -3.07 -4.11 -11.46
C HIS A 76 -3.59 -2.68 -11.30
N GLN A 77 -2.82 -1.68 -11.72
CA GLN A 77 -3.26 -0.30 -11.90
C GLN A 77 -3.92 -0.10 -13.26
#